data_AF-A0A100HGC0-F1
#
_entry.id   AF-A0A100HGC0-F1
#
_cell.length_a   1.000
_cell.length_b   1.000
_cell.length_c   1.000
_cell.angle_alpha   90.00
_cell.angle_beta   90.00
_cell.angle_gamma   90.00
#
_symmetry.space_group_name_H-M   'P 1'
#
loop_
_entity.id
_entity.type
_entity.pdbx_description
1 polymer ?
#
loop_
_entity_poly.entity_id
_entity_poly.type
_entity_poly.pdbx_seq_one_letter_code
_entity_poly.pdbx_strand_id
1 'polypeptide(L)'
;MDTLKKAGAMLAHLDLFHQMLDLRGLLQLAAHMEERGDRVTLISPESITLIGTDMHTDPVITTSKGATIQAPTAYRVLHNLKGHEAPEYAVTREELAALNARAVTELEGSDALRAFDATLTRISAPSDTERPARTRRTPDTETPTEQPAA
;
A
#
# COMPACT_ATOMS: atom_id res chain seq x y z
N MET A 1 15.86 -12.91 -13.61
CA MET A 1 15.52 -13.60 -12.33
C MET A 1 15.44 -12.62 -11.17
N ASP A 2 16.30 -11.62 -11.07
CA ASP A 2 16.31 -10.68 -9.93
C ASP A 2 15.00 -9.88 -9.80
N THR A 3 14.43 -9.41 -10.92
CA THR A 3 13.14 -8.70 -10.96
C THR A 3 11.97 -9.50 -10.40
N LEU A 4 11.89 -10.81 -10.71
CA LEU A 4 10.83 -11.68 -10.20
C LEU A 4 10.97 -11.94 -8.70
N LYS A 5 12.20 -12.04 -8.19
CA LYS A 5 12.45 -12.17 -6.75
C LYS A 5 12.05 -10.90 -5.98
N LYS A 6 12.36 -9.73 -6.53
CA LYS A 6 11.93 -8.44 -5.98
C LYS A 6 10.42 -8.29 -5.99
N ALA A 7 9.76 -8.67 -7.09
CA ALA A 7 8.29 -8.70 -7.17
C ALA A 7 7.68 -9.67 -6.15
N GLY A 8 8.27 -10.85 -5.94
CA GLY A 8 7.83 -11.80 -4.92
C GLY A 8 7.91 -11.25 -3.50
N ALA A 9 8.95 -10.47 -3.17
CA ALA A 9 9.09 -9.81 -1.87
C ALA A 9 8.00 -8.76 -1.61
N MET A 10 7.39 -8.20 -2.67
CA MET A 10 6.31 -7.23 -2.57
C MET A 10 4.94 -7.86 -2.29
N LEU A 11 4.78 -9.18 -2.49
CA LEU A 11 3.50 -9.86 -2.27
C LEU A 11 3.04 -9.81 -0.81
N ALA A 12 3.98 -9.73 0.13
CA ALA A 12 3.67 -9.59 1.56
C ALA A 12 3.04 -8.23 1.91
N HIS A 13 3.08 -7.25 0.99
CA HIS A 13 2.60 -5.87 1.19
C HIS A 13 1.37 -5.54 0.33
N LEU A 14 0.72 -6.55 -0.27
CA LEU A 14 -0.45 -6.31 -1.14
C LEU A 14 -1.60 -5.62 -0.41
N ASP A 15 -1.86 -6.00 0.85
CA ASP A 15 -2.93 -5.39 1.64
C ASP A 15 -2.67 -3.90 1.89
N LEU A 16 -1.41 -3.51 2.14
CA LEU A 16 -1.00 -2.11 2.25
C LEU A 16 -1.28 -1.36 0.94
N PHE A 17 -0.95 -1.95 -0.21
CA PHE A 17 -1.22 -1.32 -1.51
C PHE A 17 -2.71 -1.18 -1.79
N HIS A 18 -3.53 -2.16 -1.44
CA HIS A 18 -4.97 -2.05 -1.55
C HIS A 18 -5.51 -0.93 -0.66
N GLN A 19 -5.06 -0.84 0.60
CA GLN A 19 -5.44 0.23 1.49
C GLN A 19 -5.04 1.61 0.94
N MET A 20 -3.83 1.75 0.42
CA MET A 20 -3.36 2.99 -0.21
C MET A 20 -4.17 3.36 -1.46
N LEU A 21 -4.49 2.38 -2.30
CA LEU A 21 -5.30 2.57 -3.50
C LEU A 21 -6.71 3.05 -3.15
N ASP A 22 -7.31 2.40 -2.15
CA ASP A 22 -8.63 2.70 -1.62
C ASP A 22 -8.69 4.13 -1.04
N LEU A 23 -7.71 4.51 -0.21
CA LEU A 23 -7.58 5.87 0.34
C LEU A 23 -7.38 6.93 -0.74
N ARG A 24 -6.58 6.62 -1.77
CA ARG A 24 -6.42 7.50 -2.93
C ARG A 24 -7.75 7.75 -3.64
N GLY A 25 -8.63 6.75 -3.71
CA GLY A 25 -9.98 6.92 -4.25
C GLY A 25 -10.80 7.96 -3.49
N LEU A 26 -10.78 7.95 -2.15
CA LEU A 26 -11.47 8.96 -1.34
C LEU A 26 -10.86 10.36 -1.45
N LEU A 27 -9.53 10.46 -1.58
CA LEU A 27 -8.86 11.74 -1.82
C LEU A 27 -9.27 12.33 -3.18
N GLN A 28 -9.36 11.49 -4.21
CA GLN A 28 -9.84 11.89 -5.53
C GLN A 28 -11.31 12.28 -5.51
N LEU A 29 -12.15 11.59 -4.71
CA LEU A 29 -13.55 11.95 -4.51
C LEU A 29 -13.67 13.35 -3.88
N ALA A 30 -12.91 13.62 -2.83
CA ALA A 30 -12.90 14.93 -2.17
C ALA A 30 -12.50 16.06 -3.12
N ALA A 31 -11.43 15.85 -3.90
CA ALA A 31 -10.99 16.80 -4.92
C ALA A 31 -12.07 17.01 -6.00
N HIS A 32 -12.74 15.94 -6.43
CA HIS A 32 -13.81 16.04 -7.42
C HIS A 32 -15.03 16.81 -6.89
N MET A 33 -15.41 16.59 -5.63
CA MET A 33 -16.46 17.38 -4.96
C MET A 33 -16.09 18.85 -4.90
N GLU A 34 -14.82 19.17 -4.58
CA GLU A 34 -14.34 20.55 -4.55
C GLU A 34 -14.39 21.22 -5.92
N GLU A 35 -13.93 20.54 -6.98
CA GLU A 35 -13.98 21.02 -8.37
C GLU A 35 -15.41 21.30 -8.85
N ARG A 36 -16.39 20.47 -8.43
CA ARG A 36 -17.81 20.62 -8.77
C ARG A 36 -18.57 21.59 -7.87
N GLY A 37 -18.02 21.93 -6.71
CA GLY A 37 -18.73 22.70 -5.68
C GLY A 37 -19.75 21.88 -4.89
N ASP A 38 -19.64 20.56 -4.88
CA ASP A 38 -20.47 19.67 -4.07
C ASP A 38 -20.11 19.81 -2.58
N ARG A 39 -21.13 19.88 -1.72
CA ARG A 39 -20.96 20.12 -0.28
C ARG A 39 -21.09 18.85 0.55
N VAL A 40 -21.93 17.94 0.09
CA VAL A 40 -22.23 16.69 0.77
C VAL A 40 -22.14 15.55 -0.24
N THR A 41 -21.65 14.40 0.20
CA THR A 41 -21.77 13.15 -0.53
C THR A 41 -22.42 12.11 0.36
N LEU A 42 -23.25 11.27 -0.25
CA LEU A 42 -23.88 10.12 0.37
C LEU A 42 -23.42 8.88 -0.38
N ILE A 43 -22.84 7.93 0.37
CA ILE A 43 -22.22 6.74 -0.21
C ILE A 43 -22.93 5.51 0.36
N SER A 44 -23.51 4.72 -0.53
CA SER A 44 -24.04 3.39 -0.25
C SER A 44 -23.14 2.32 -0.91
N PRO A 45 -23.35 1.02 -0.64
CA PRO A 45 -22.62 -0.03 -1.34
C PRO A 45 -22.80 -0.01 -2.86
N GLU A 46 -23.89 0.56 -3.37
CA GLU A 46 -24.27 0.51 -4.79
C GLU A 46 -24.12 1.84 -5.52
N SER A 47 -24.13 2.97 -4.82
CA SER A 47 -24.13 4.30 -5.44
C SER A 47 -23.39 5.36 -4.64
N ILE A 48 -22.83 6.34 -5.36
CA ILE A 48 -22.30 7.59 -4.82
C ILE A 48 -23.22 8.72 -5.27
N THR A 49 -23.80 9.44 -4.31
CA THR A 49 -24.63 10.62 -4.54
C THR A 49 -23.89 11.87 -4.13
N LEU A 50 -23.55 12.72 -5.10
CA LEU A 50 -22.94 14.03 -4.90
C LEU A 50 -24.03 15.10 -4.85
N ILE A 51 -23.98 15.94 -3.82
CA ILE A 51 -24.99 16.96 -3.53
C ILE A 51 -24.33 18.34 -3.47
N GLY A 52 -24.57 19.14 -4.50
CA GLY A 52 -24.10 20.52 -4.65
C GLY A 52 -25.18 21.42 -5.19
N THR A 53 -24.87 22.15 -6.27
CA THR A 53 -25.87 22.90 -7.05
C THR A 53 -26.86 21.96 -7.72
N ASP A 54 -26.34 20.87 -8.27
CA ASP A 54 -27.10 19.77 -8.86
C ASP A 54 -26.84 18.49 -8.05
N MET A 55 -27.83 17.59 -8.06
CA MET A 55 -27.67 16.26 -7.47
C MET A 55 -27.29 15.26 -8.57
N HIS A 56 -26.22 14.51 -8.33
CA HIS A 56 -25.74 13.49 -9.26
C HIS A 56 -25.52 12.19 -8.52
N THR A 57 -26.12 11.10 -9.02
CA THR A 57 -25.98 9.76 -8.43
C THR A 57 -25.51 8.80 -9.50
N ASP A 58 -24.44 8.07 -9.21
CA ASP A 58 -23.87 7.07 -10.11
C ASP A 58 -23.19 5.95 -9.27
N PRO A 59 -23.25 4.67 -9.68
CA PRO A 59 -22.39 3.63 -9.11
C PRO A 59 -20.89 3.89 -9.27
N VAL A 60 -20.50 4.67 -10.29
CA VAL A 60 -19.10 4.94 -10.63
C VAL A 60 -18.89 6.41 -10.98
N ILE A 61 -18.06 7.09 -10.17
CA ILE A 61 -17.67 8.47 -10.45
C ILE A 61 -16.36 8.49 -11.23
N THR A 62 -16.37 9.12 -12.40
CA THR A 62 -15.16 9.41 -13.17
C THR A 62 -14.78 10.87 -12.97
N THR A 63 -13.60 11.09 -12.38
CA THR A 63 -13.06 12.42 -12.12
C THR A 63 -12.56 13.08 -13.41
N SER A 64 -12.43 14.41 -13.40
CA SER A 64 -11.83 15.22 -14.48
C SER A 64 -10.43 14.74 -14.90
N LYS A 65 -9.69 14.16 -13.97
CA LYS A 65 -8.33 13.61 -14.15
C LYS A 65 -8.31 12.15 -14.61
N GLY A 66 -9.47 11.59 -14.97
CA GLY A 66 -9.61 10.22 -15.48
C GLY A 66 -9.54 9.12 -14.41
N ALA A 67 -9.55 9.47 -13.12
CA ALA A 67 -9.62 8.47 -12.06
C ALA A 67 -11.06 7.99 -11.85
N THR A 68 -11.22 6.69 -11.61
CA THR A 68 -12.51 6.03 -11.44
C THR A 68 -12.69 5.63 -9.98
N ILE A 69 -13.82 6.01 -9.39
CA ILE A 69 -14.15 5.74 -7.99
C ILE A 69 -15.45 4.93 -7.97
N GLN A 70 -15.40 3.73 -7.39
CA GLN A 70 -16.54 2.82 -7.30
C GLN A 70 -17.22 2.92 -5.94
N ALA A 71 -18.55 2.88 -5.92
CA ALA A 71 -19.34 2.94 -4.69
C ALA A 71 -18.98 1.88 -3.64
N PRO A 72 -18.80 0.57 -3.98
CA PRO A 72 -18.46 -0.44 -2.99
C PRO A 72 -17.13 -0.16 -2.27
N THR A 73 -16.14 0.33 -3.02
CA THR A 73 -14.82 0.67 -2.48
C THR A 73 -14.93 1.88 -1.56
N ALA A 74 -15.56 2.97 -2.01
CA ALA A 74 -15.74 4.17 -1.20
C ALA A 74 -16.53 3.88 0.09
N TYR A 75 -17.58 3.05 -0.01
CA TYR A 75 -18.37 2.60 1.13
C TYR A 75 -17.52 1.84 2.15
N ARG A 76 -16.74 0.84 1.71
CA ARG A 76 -15.87 0.05 2.59
C ARG A 76 -14.86 0.94 3.32
N VAL A 77 -14.26 1.91 2.62
CA VAL A 77 -13.29 2.81 3.25
C VAL A 77 -13.97 3.71 4.28
N LEU A 78 -15.10 4.31 3.95
CA LEU A 78 -15.85 5.12 4.91
C LEU A 78 -16.33 4.31 6.11
N HIS A 79 -16.79 3.07 5.91
CA HIS A 79 -17.15 2.16 6.99
C HIS A 79 -15.99 1.98 7.98
N ASN A 80 -14.80 1.66 7.46
CA ASN A 80 -13.60 1.48 8.28
C ASN A 80 -13.18 2.78 8.99
N LEU A 81 -13.26 3.93 8.31
CA LEU A 81 -12.87 5.22 8.90
C LEU A 81 -13.86 5.72 9.95
N LYS A 82 -15.16 5.48 9.74
CA LYS A 82 -16.23 5.92 10.65
C LYS A 82 -16.46 4.94 11.80
N GLY A 83 -16.08 3.67 11.66
CA GLY A 83 -16.08 2.68 12.74
C GLY A 83 -17.45 2.29 13.29
N HIS A 84 -18.54 2.56 12.55
CA HIS A 84 -19.89 2.16 12.91
C HIS A 84 -20.65 1.67 11.69
N GLU A 85 -21.54 0.70 11.89
CA GLU A 85 -22.36 0.13 10.82
C GLU A 85 -23.50 1.09 10.43
N ALA A 86 -23.65 1.33 9.13
CA ALA A 86 -24.74 2.11 8.57
C ALA A 86 -25.06 1.62 7.14
N PRO A 87 -26.33 1.69 6.71
CA PRO A 87 -26.71 1.35 5.33
C PRO A 87 -26.11 2.33 4.30
N GLU A 88 -25.88 3.58 4.71
CA GLU A 88 -25.28 4.64 3.91
C GLU A 88 -24.50 5.60 4.80
N TYR A 89 -23.45 6.21 4.24
CA TYR A 89 -22.66 7.22 4.91
C TYR A 89 -22.83 8.57 4.22
N ALA A 90 -23.45 9.51 4.93
CA ALA A 90 -23.37 10.92 4.58
C ALA A 90 -22.07 11.51 5.15
N VAL A 91 -21.34 12.25 4.32
CA VAL A 91 -20.17 13.05 4.73
C VAL A 91 -20.20 14.39 4.05
N THR A 92 -19.90 15.44 4.81
CA THR A 92 -19.62 16.75 4.21
C THR A 92 -18.25 16.74 3.56
N ARG A 93 -17.99 17.70 2.68
CA ARG A 93 -16.65 17.89 2.09
C ARG A 93 -15.58 18.09 3.17
N GLU A 94 -15.88 18.88 4.19
CA GLU A 94 -14.97 19.17 5.29
C GLU A 94 -14.72 17.93 6.16
N GLU A 95 -15.76 17.13 6.42
CA GLU A 95 -15.64 15.86 7.14
C GLU A 95 -14.80 14.86 6.34
N LEU A 96 -15.06 14.72 5.03
CA LEU A 96 -14.30 13.83 4.16
C LEU A 96 -12.81 14.23 4.10
N ALA A 97 -12.51 15.54 4.05
CA ALA A 97 -11.14 16.04 4.12
C ALA A 97 -10.46 15.69 5.46
N ALA A 98 -11.17 15.86 6.58
CA ALA A 98 -10.66 15.52 7.91
C ALA A 98 -10.41 14.01 8.07
N LEU A 99 -11.33 13.17 7.58
CA LEU A 99 -11.20 11.71 7.58
C LEU A 99 -10.00 11.27 6.75
N ASN A 100 -9.81 11.84 5.56
CA ASN A 100 -8.66 11.56 4.72
C ASN A 100 -7.34 11.98 5.39
N ALA A 101 -7.28 13.18 5.98
CA ALA A 101 -6.09 13.64 6.69
C ALA A 101 -5.72 12.70 7.85
N ARG A 102 -6.70 12.30 8.66
CA ARG A 102 -6.50 11.33 9.74
C ARG A 102 -5.97 10.00 9.20
N ALA A 103 -6.59 9.47 8.15
CA ALA A 103 -6.22 8.19 7.55
C ALA A 103 -4.80 8.20 6.98
N VAL A 104 -4.39 9.32 6.36
CA VAL A 104 -3.02 9.51 5.87
C VAL A 104 -2.02 9.53 7.03
N THR A 105 -2.29 10.31 8.09
CA THR A 105 -1.41 10.34 9.28
C THR A 105 -1.30 8.97 9.95
N GLU A 106 -2.39 8.21 10.03
CA GLU A 106 -2.40 6.85 10.59
C GLU A 106 -1.58 5.88 9.73
N LEU A 107 -1.72 5.97 8.41
CA LEU A 107 -0.96 5.17 7.45
C LEU A 107 0.55 5.47 7.54
N GLU A 108 0.92 6.75 7.60
CA GLU A 108 2.30 7.21 7.76
C GLU A 108 2.95 6.70 9.06
N GLY A 109 2.16 6.58 10.12
CA GLY A 109 2.59 6.02 11.40
C GLY A 109 2.60 4.49 11.47
N SER A 110 2.08 3.80 10.44
CA SER A 110 1.82 2.36 10.51
C SER A 110 3.09 1.49 10.43
N ASP A 111 3.09 0.38 11.17
CA ASP A 111 4.17 -0.62 11.08
C ASP A 111 4.18 -1.33 9.72
N ALA A 112 3.04 -1.41 9.03
CA ALA A 112 2.95 -1.94 7.68
C ALA A 112 3.78 -1.10 6.68
N LEU A 113 3.67 0.23 6.75
CA LEU A 113 4.45 1.13 5.90
C LEU A 113 5.95 1.06 6.22
N ARG A 114 6.31 0.93 7.51
CA ARG A 114 7.71 0.70 7.93
C ARG A 114 8.26 -0.64 7.43
N ALA A 115 7.47 -1.71 7.50
CA ALA A 115 7.86 -3.02 7.00
C ALA A 115 8.05 -3.03 5.48
N PHE A 116 7.21 -2.28 4.76
CA PHE A 116 7.36 -2.04 3.33
C PHE A 116 8.66 -1.29 3.02
N ASP A 117 8.97 -0.20 3.72
CA ASP A 117 10.22 0.56 3.56
C ASP A 117 11.47 -0.29 3.83
N ALA A 118 11.45 -1.11 4.88
CA ALA A 118 12.52 -2.06 5.18
C ALA A 118 12.70 -3.09 4.04
N THR A 119 11.59 -3.53 3.43
CA THR A 119 11.63 -4.45 2.28
C THR A 119 12.19 -3.77 1.04
N LEU A 120 11.77 -2.53 0.74
CA LEU A 120 12.31 -1.70 -0.34
C LEU A 120 13.82 -1.49 -0.19
N THR A 121 14.28 -1.15 1.00
CA THR A 121 15.70 -0.96 1.30
C THR A 121 16.48 -2.24 1.02
N ARG A 122 15.96 -3.39 1.46
CA ARG A 122 16.59 -4.70 1.24
C ARG A 122 16.67 -5.09 -0.24
N ILE A 123 15.65 -4.81 -1.04
CA ILE A 123 15.63 -5.16 -2.47
C ILE A 123 16.36 -4.14 -3.36
N SER A 124 16.57 -2.92 -2.86
CA SER A 124 17.26 -1.83 -3.56
C SER A 124 18.74 -1.79 -3.26
N ALA A 125 19.17 -2.38 -2.14
CA ALA A 125 20.58 -2.58 -1.84
C ALA A 125 21.24 -3.38 -2.97
N PRO A 126 22.44 -2.97 -3.43
CA PRO A 126 23.21 -3.79 -4.36
C PRO A 126 23.47 -5.14 -3.71
N SER A 127 23.21 -6.20 -4.47
CA SER A 127 23.49 -7.57 -4.07
C SER A 127 25.01 -7.78 -3.98
N ASP A 128 25.65 -7.26 -2.93
CA ASP A 128 26.93 -7.81 -2.49
C ASP A 128 26.62 -9.19 -1.94
N THR A 129 26.57 -10.15 -2.88
CA THR A 129 26.76 -11.56 -2.56
C THR A 129 28.12 -11.66 -1.89
N GLU A 130 28.09 -11.59 -0.57
CA GLU A 130 29.10 -12.09 0.33
C GLU A 130 29.38 -13.54 -0.08
N ARG A 131 30.40 -13.70 -0.93
CA ARG A 131 30.95 -15.00 -1.27
C ARG A 131 31.47 -15.54 0.06
N PRO A 132 30.97 -16.66 0.59
CA PRO A 132 31.60 -17.24 1.76
C PRO A 132 33.04 -17.53 1.35
N ALA A 133 33.98 -16.92 2.06
CA ALA A 133 35.38 -17.23 1.91
C ALA A 133 35.52 -18.74 2.08
N ARG A 134 35.72 -19.42 0.96
CA ARG A 134 36.05 -20.84 0.91
C ARG A 134 37.35 -20.96 1.67
N THR A 135 37.27 -21.31 2.97
CA THR A 135 38.40 -21.65 3.81
C THR A 135 39.21 -22.65 3.03
N ARG A 136 40.33 -22.17 2.47
CA ARG A 136 41.26 -22.95 1.68
C ARG A 136 41.82 -23.96 2.66
N ARG A 137 41.40 -25.23 2.52
CA ARG A 137 42.00 -26.36 3.23
C ARG A 137 43.51 -26.24 3.08
N THR A 138 44.19 -26.05 4.20
CA THR A 138 45.61 -26.38 4.33
C THR A 138 45.76 -27.84 3.95
N PRO A 139 46.58 -28.19 2.95
CA PRO A 139 46.97 -29.57 2.76
C PRO A 139 47.96 -29.93 3.88
N ASP A 140 47.46 -30.72 4.83
CA ASP A 140 48.30 -31.63 5.60
C ASP A 140 48.72 -32.80 4.69
N THR A 141 49.79 -33.50 5.08
CA THR A 141 50.44 -34.69 4.44
C THR A 141 51.39 -34.33 3.28
N GLU A 142 52.68 -34.70 3.23
CA GLU A 142 53.39 -35.90 3.72
C GLU A 142 54.88 -35.59 4.03
N THR A 143 55.38 -36.00 5.20
CA THR A 143 56.80 -36.32 5.42
C THR A 143 56.96 -37.83 5.40
N PRO A 144 57.74 -38.42 4.46
CA PRO A 144 58.03 -39.85 4.50
C PRO A 144 59.10 -40.13 5.55
N THR A 145 58.78 -41.02 6.49
CA THR A 145 59.71 -41.64 7.43
C THR A 145 59.93 -43.09 6.98
N GLU A 146 61.16 -43.47 6.61
CA GLU A 146 61.68 -44.85 6.55
C GLU A 146 63.23 -44.70 6.45
N GLN A 147 64.05 -44.85 7.51
CA GLN A 147 64.67 -46.06 8.12
C GLN A 147 65.42 -46.98 7.13
N PRO A 148 66.44 -47.81 7.52
CA PRO A 148 66.74 -48.33 8.87
C PRO A 148 68.23 -48.52 9.31
N ALA A 149 68.37 -48.75 10.62
CA ALA A 149 69.21 -49.71 11.38
C ALA A 149 70.68 -50.01 11.01
N ALA A 150 71.60 -49.85 11.97
CA ALA A 150 72.16 -50.91 12.84
C ALA A 150 73.28 -50.34 13.74
#